data_AF-A0A5E7CLD4-F1
#
_entry.id   AF-A0A5E7CLD4-F1
#
_cell.length_a   1.000
_cell.length_b   1.000
_cell.length_c   1.000
_cell.angle_alpha   90.00
_cell.angle_beta   90.00
_cell.angle_gamma   90.00
#
_symmetry.space_group_name_H-M   'P 1'
#
loop_
_entity.id
_entity.type
_entity.pdbx_description
1 polymer ?
#
loop_
_entity_poly.entity_id
_entity_poly.type
_entity_poly.pdbx_seq_one_letter_code
_entity_poly.pdbx_strand_id
1 'polypeptide(L)'
;MEIRQFSKFDAAVTSIFKGLLESYPTPRELDATIIGYKANTKYKSIYRIAVEKRASLHPSEDEHFFADIVRWLASHSYLLFDKEQACKFYGAVVTDKGLELCESLLGV
;
A
#
# COMPACT_ATOMS: atom_id res chain seq x y z
N MET A 1 15.39 -21.47 0.33
CA MET A 1 15.66 -20.03 0.58
C MET A 1 14.30 -19.39 0.92
N GLU A 2 13.81 -19.56 2.15
CA GLU A 2 12.36 -19.39 2.43
C GLU A 2 12.01 -18.65 3.74
N ILE A 3 12.97 -18.07 4.46
CA ILE A 3 12.67 -17.43 5.78
C ILE A 3 12.68 -15.88 5.70
N ARG A 4 13.19 -15.28 4.61
CA ARG A 4 13.34 -13.81 4.50
C ARG A 4 12.13 -13.08 3.90
N GLN A 5 11.20 -13.77 3.26
CA GLN A 5 10.00 -13.15 2.66
C GLN A 5 8.88 -12.94 3.68
N PHE A 6 8.70 -13.86 4.64
CA PHE A 6 7.68 -13.73 5.70
C PHE A 6 7.91 -12.53 6.62
N SER A 7 9.15 -12.28 7.06
CA SER A 7 9.44 -11.13 7.93
C SER A 7 9.20 -9.78 7.25
N LYS A 8 9.39 -9.70 5.92
CA LYS A 8 9.04 -8.53 5.13
C LYS A 8 7.53 -8.35 4.98
N PHE A 9 6.79 -9.45 4.87
CA PHE A 9 5.33 -9.44 4.81
C PHE A 9 4.73 -8.90 6.12
N ASP A 10 5.12 -9.45 7.27
CA ASP A 10 4.57 -9.04 8.57
C ASP A 10 4.86 -7.55 8.86
N ALA A 11 6.07 -7.09 8.57
CA ALA A 11 6.46 -5.69 8.74
C ALA A 11 5.66 -4.74 7.83
N ALA A 12 5.40 -5.16 6.58
CA ALA A 12 4.61 -4.39 5.64
C ALA A 12 3.14 -4.32 6.08
N VAL A 13 2.54 -5.45 6.47
CA VAL A 13 1.17 -5.51 7.00
C VAL A 13 1.01 -4.61 8.23
N THR A 14 1.94 -4.72 9.19
CA THR A 14 1.98 -3.88 10.39
C THR A 14 2.00 -2.39 10.05
N SER A 15 2.85 -2.00 9.10
CA SER A 15 3.00 -0.59 8.70
C SER A 15 1.76 -0.07 7.96
N ILE A 16 1.14 -0.89 7.09
CA ILE A 16 -0.12 -0.55 6.41
C ILE A 16 -1.22 -0.29 7.43
N PHE A 17 -1.44 -1.22 8.37
CA PHE A 17 -2.49 -1.06 9.36
C PHE A 17 -2.23 0.11 10.31
N LYS A 18 -0.99 0.31 10.76
CA LYS A 18 -0.63 1.48 11.56
C LYS A 18 -0.98 2.78 10.82
N GLY A 19 -0.62 2.87 9.54
CA GLY A 19 -0.94 4.03 8.70
C GLY A 19 -2.44 4.25 8.53
N LEU A 20 -3.23 3.18 8.40
CA LEU A 20 -4.69 3.28 8.31
C LEU A 20 -5.34 3.69 9.65
N LEU A 21 -4.86 3.13 10.77
CA LEU A 21 -5.36 3.42 12.12
C LEU A 21 -5.09 4.87 12.53
N GLU A 22 -3.95 5.44 12.16
CA GLU A 22 -3.63 6.86 12.41
C GLU A 22 -4.66 7.83 11.79
N SER A 23 -5.30 7.44 10.70
CA SER A 23 -6.31 8.24 10.00
C SER A 23 -7.74 7.76 10.23
N TYR A 24 -7.96 6.62 10.88
CA TYR A 24 -9.27 6.01 11.02
C TYR A 24 -10.28 6.94 11.73
N PRO A 25 -11.54 7.05 11.27
CA PRO A 25 -12.18 6.36 10.15
C PRO A 25 -12.01 7.04 8.78
N THR A 26 -11.15 8.05 8.69
CA THR A 26 -10.95 8.80 7.45
C THR A 26 -10.17 7.98 6.42
N PRO A 27 -10.67 7.87 5.17
CA PRO A 27 -9.94 7.19 4.11
C PRO A 27 -8.58 7.83 3.80
N ARG A 28 -7.57 7.02 3.50
CA ARG A 28 -6.18 7.44 3.25
C ARG A 28 -5.65 6.89 1.92
N GLU A 29 -4.69 7.58 1.32
CA GLU A 29 -3.91 7.02 0.20
C GLU A 29 -2.82 6.09 0.76
N LEU A 30 -2.73 4.87 0.21
CA LEU A 30 -1.66 3.94 0.49
C LEU A 30 -0.72 3.83 -0.70
N ASP A 31 0.57 3.96 -0.44
CA ASP A 31 1.63 3.67 -1.40
C ASP A 31 2.84 3.04 -0.70
N ALA A 32 3.84 2.61 -1.49
CA ALA A 32 5.01 1.90 -0.98
C ALA A 32 5.86 2.72 0.02
N THR A 33 5.66 4.04 0.14
CA THR A 33 6.34 4.84 1.18
C THR A 33 5.95 4.44 2.59
N ILE A 34 4.74 3.90 2.77
CA ILE A 34 4.23 3.48 4.08
C ILE A 34 5.11 2.40 4.70
N ILE A 35 5.71 1.55 3.87
CA ILE A 35 6.60 0.48 4.32
C ILE A 35 8.09 0.86 4.20
N GLY A 36 8.38 2.16 4.08
CA GLY A 36 9.73 2.72 4.06
C GLY A 36 10.44 2.66 2.70
N TYR A 37 9.76 2.24 1.63
CA TYR A 37 10.35 2.26 0.30
C TYR A 37 10.35 3.67 -0.28
N LYS A 38 11.40 4.02 -1.01
CA LYS A 38 11.43 5.28 -1.77
C LYS A 38 10.38 5.16 -2.88
N ALA A 39 9.20 5.75 -2.68
CA ALA A 39 8.29 5.94 -3.81
C ALA A 39 9.04 6.69 -4.90
N ASN A 40 8.87 6.22 -6.13
CA ASN A 40 9.56 6.78 -7.27
C ASN A 40 9.04 8.22 -7.48
N THR A 41 9.70 9.25 -6.94
CA THR A 41 9.25 10.67 -6.94
C THR A 41 9.12 11.30 -8.33
N LYS A 42 9.27 10.51 -9.40
CA LYS A 42 9.00 10.88 -10.80
C LYS A 42 7.52 10.81 -11.19
N TYR A 43 6.59 10.51 -10.27
CA TYR A 43 5.13 10.59 -10.48
C TYR A 43 4.57 12.04 -10.60
N LYS A 44 5.40 13.04 -10.93
CA LYS A 44 4.88 14.39 -11.20
C LYS A 44 4.14 14.40 -12.54
N SER A 45 2.81 14.34 -12.46
CA SER A 45 1.83 15.00 -13.36
C SER A 45 2.35 15.32 -14.76
N ILE A 46 2.20 14.36 -15.68
CA ILE A 46 2.49 14.52 -17.11
C ILE A 46 1.36 15.33 -17.78
N TYR A 47 1.17 16.58 -17.36
CA TYR A 47 0.29 17.53 -18.06
C TYR A 47 1.04 18.69 -18.70
N ARG A 48 2.39 18.62 -18.79
CA ARG A 48 3.17 19.70 -19.41
C ARG A 48 4.34 19.27 -20.30
N ILE A 49 4.51 17.98 -20.55
CA ILE A 49 5.52 17.47 -21.49
C ILE A 49 4.84 16.41 -22.35
N ALA A 50 3.94 16.86 -23.22
CA ALA A 50 3.59 16.07 -24.39
C ALA A 50 4.81 16.11 -25.33
N VAL A 51 5.09 14.96 -25.97
CA VAL A 51 6.02 14.80 -27.09
C VAL A 51 7.50 14.77 -26.70
N GLU A 52 7.94 13.74 -25.98
CA GLU A 52 9.20 13.02 -26.25
C GLU A 52 9.43 11.95 -25.16
N LYS A 53 9.44 10.69 -25.57
CA LYS A 53 9.50 9.48 -24.73
C LYS A 53 8.24 9.25 -23.89
N ARG A 54 7.39 8.34 -24.38
CA ARG A 54 6.56 7.50 -23.50
C ARG A 54 7.51 6.74 -22.57
N ALA A 55 7.96 7.38 -21.50
CA ALA A 55 8.50 6.68 -20.35
C ALA A 55 7.29 6.01 -19.72
N SER A 56 7.02 4.78 -20.14
CA SER A 56 6.21 3.85 -19.39
C SER A 56 6.81 3.80 -17.98
N LEU A 57 6.21 4.52 -17.05
CA LEU A 57 6.61 4.53 -15.65
C LEU A 57 6.21 3.16 -15.09
N HIS A 58 7.13 2.21 -15.17
CA HIS A 58 6.96 0.88 -14.61
C HIS A 58 7.20 0.96 -13.09
N PRO A 59 6.25 0.49 -12.26
CA PRO A 59 6.48 0.37 -10.82
C PRO A 59 7.73 -0.49 -10.54
N SER A 60 8.43 -0.20 -9.45
CA SER A 60 9.54 -1.03 -8.99
C SER A 60 9.06 -2.38 -8.45
N GLU A 61 9.97 -3.34 -8.29
CA GLU A 61 9.65 -4.62 -7.63
C GLU A 61 9.12 -4.41 -6.20
N ASP A 62 9.64 -3.42 -5.48
CA ASP A 62 9.15 -3.07 -4.13
C ASP A 62 7.73 -2.48 -4.17
N GLU A 63 7.40 -1.66 -5.18
CA GLU A 63 6.04 -1.14 -5.38
C GLU A 63 5.06 -2.25 -5.77
N HIS A 64 5.50 -3.23 -6.56
CA HIS A 64 4.72 -4.43 -6.86
C HIS A 64 4.50 -5.29 -5.62
N PHE A 65 5.55 -5.56 -4.84
CA PHE A 65 5.45 -6.31 -3.59
C PHE A 65 4.48 -5.66 -2.61
N PHE A 66 4.57 -4.33 -2.43
CA PHE A 66 3.61 -3.57 -1.65
C PHE A 66 2.17 -3.74 -2.17
N ALA A 67 1.96 -3.57 -3.48
CA ALA A 67 0.64 -3.67 -4.07
C ALA A 67 0.03 -5.07 -3.90
N ASP A 68 0.83 -6.12 -4.02
CA ASP A 68 0.37 -7.49 -3.82
C ASP A 68 -0.07 -7.75 -2.38
N ILE A 69 0.60 -7.14 -1.39
CA ILE A 69 0.18 -7.20 0.01
C ILE A 69 -1.16 -6.49 0.20
N VAL A 70 -1.32 -5.27 -0.32
CA VAL A 70 -2.58 -4.52 -0.17
C VAL A 70 -3.74 -5.25 -0.86
N ARG A 71 -3.52 -5.80 -2.06
CA ARG A 71 -4.51 -6.62 -2.76
C ARG A 71 -4.88 -7.88 -1.98
N TRP A 72 -3.90 -8.54 -1.36
CA TRP A 72 -4.15 -9.70 -0.50
C TRP A 72 -4.98 -9.32 0.73
N LEU A 73 -4.65 -8.20 1.41
CA LEU A 73 -5.43 -7.71 2.55
C LEU A 73 -6.87 -7.37 2.14
N ALA A 74 -7.05 -6.75 0.98
CA ALA A 74 -8.36 -6.41 0.44
C ALA A 74 -9.18 -7.65 0.04
N SER A 75 -8.54 -8.66 -0.58
CA SER A 75 -9.23 -9.90 -0.97
C SER A 75 -9.74 -10.72 0.20
N HIS A 76 -9.13 -10.53 1.39
CA HIS A 76 -9.57 -11.14 2.65
C HIS A 76 -10.44 -10.20 3.49
N SER A 77 -10.85 -9.06 2.93
CA SER A 77 -11.72 -8.07 3.56
C SER A 77 -11.16 -7.41 4.83
N TYR A 78 -9.84 -7.32 4.97
CA TYR A 78 -9.22 -6.60 6.10
C TYR A 78 -9.13 -5.09 5.87
N LEU A 79 -9.16 -4.66 4.61
CA LEU A 79 -9.25 -3.25 4.22
C LEU A 79 -10.09 -3.12 2.95
N LEU A 80 -10.57 -1.90 2.69
CA LEU A 80 -11.22 -1.52 1.44
C LEU A 80 -10.45 -0.36 0.82
N PHE A 81 -10.57 -0.18 -0.48
CA PHE A 81 -10.10 1.00 -1.21
C PHE A 81 -11.04 1.27 -2.39
N ASP A 82 -11.08 2.52 -2.86
CA ASP A 82 -11.95 2.95 -3.95
C ASP A 82 -11.34 2.62 -5.33
N LYS A 83 -10.05 2.93 -5.49
CA LYS A 83 -9.35 2.72 -6.75
C LYS A 83 -7.88 2.39 -6.56
N GLU A 84 -7.34 1.62 -7.49
CA GLU A 84 -5.92 1.34 -7.62
C GLU A 84 -5.37 2.01 -8.89
N GLN A 85 -4.24 2.73 -8.78
CA GLN A 85 -3.52 3.28 -9.92
C GLN A 85 -2.01 3.24 -9.67
N ALA A 86 -1.26 2.55 -10.55
CA ALA A 86 0.21 2.47 -10.47
C ALA A 86 0.73 2.08 -9.07
N CYS A 87 0.20 0.98 -8.51
CA CYS A 87 0.53 0.49 -7.16
C CYS A 87 0.19 1.45 -5.99
N LYS A 88 -0.65 2.46 -6.24
CA LYS A 88 -1.23 3.35 -5.22
C LYS A 88 -2.71 3.02 -5.03
N PHE A 89 -3.16 3.02 -3.78
CA PHE A 89 -4.54 2.68 -3.40
C PHE A 89 -5.17 3.91 -2.76
N TYR A 90 -6.21 4.44 -3.39
CA TYR A 90 -6.88 5.66 -2.95
C TYR A 90 -8.15 5.33 -2.17
N GLY A 91 -8.46 6.16 -1.19
CA GLY A 91 -9.65 5.99 -0.36
C GLY A 91 -9.59 4.71 0.46
N ALA A 92 -8.38 4.30 0.88
CA ALA A 92 -8.21 3.09 1.65
C ALA A 92 -8.67 3.27 3.09
N VAL A 93 -9.40 2.31 3.63
CA VAL A 93 -9.92 2.31 5.01
C VAL A 93 -9.86 0.90 5.58
N VAL A 94 -9.56 0.79 6.87
CA VAL A 94 -9.60 -0.50 7.58
C VAL A 94 -11.06 -0.91 7.84
N THR A 95 -11.37 -2.20 7.71
CA THR A 95 -12.69 -2.76 8.02
C THR A 95 -12.77 -3.22 9.47
N ASP A 96 -13.97 -3.56 9.95
CA ASP A 96 -14.13 -4.18 11.28
C ASP A 96 -13.27 -5.45 11.45
N LYS A 97 -13.25 -6.31 10.42
CA LYS A 97 -12.38 -7.50 10.39
C LYS A 97 -10.89 -7.14 10.42
N GLY A 98 -10.51 -6.03 9.79
CA GLY A 98 -9.16 -5.49 9.86
C GLY A 98 -8.80 -4.97 11.25
N LEU A 99 -9.75 -4.35 11.95
CA LEU A 99 -9.57 -3.90 13.33
C LEU A 99 -9.34 -5.09 14.28
N GLU A 100 -10.13 -6.17 14.16
CA GLU A 100 -9.92 -7.41 14.94
C GLU A 100 -8.51 -7.98 14.73
N LEU A 101 -8.01 -7.97 13.49
CA LEU A 101 -6.65 -8.39 13.19
C LEU A 101 -5.61 -7.45 13.85
N CYS A 102 -5.87 -6.14 13.86
CA CYS A 102 -4.99 -5.16 14.50
C CYS A 102 -4.89 -5.38 16.02
N GLU A 103 -5.99 -5.70 16.69
CA GLU A 103 -5.98 -6.03 18.13
C GLU A 103 -5.01 -7.21 18.41
N SER A 104 -5.03 -8.23 17.55
CA SER A 104 -4.14 -9.39 17.67
C SER A 104 -2.67 -9.11 17.31
N LEU A 105 -2.41 -8.21 16.35
CA LEU A 105 -1.07 -7.93 15.82
C LEU A 105 -0.35 -6.81 16.59
N LEU A 106 -1.09 -5.81 17.06
CA LEU A 106 -0.55 -4.58 17.65
C LEU A 106 -0.75 -4.54 19.18
N GLY A 107 -1.53 -5.47 19.75
CA GLY A 107 -1.82 -5.51 21.19
C GLY A 107 -2.60 -4.30 21.70
N VAL A 108 -3.43 -3.71 20.84
CA VAL A 108 -4.36 -2.62 21.16
C VAL A 108 -5.69 -3.20 21.58
#